data_AF-A0A6J4LT45-F1
#
_entry.id   AF-A0A6J4LT45-F1
#
_cell.length_a   1.000
_cell.length_b   1.000
_cell.length_c   1.000
_cell.angle_alpha   90.00
_cell.angle_beta   90.00
_cell.angle_gamma   90.00
#
_symmetry.space_group_name_H-M   'P 1'
#
loop_
_entity.id
_entity.type
_entity.pdbx_description
1 polymer ?
#
loop_
_entity_poly.entity_id
_entity_poly.type
_entity_poly.pdbx_seq_one_letter_code
_entity_poly.pdbx_strand_id
1 'polypeptide(L)'
;SSQRTLIEAYSSYANPKKNLEIHLSNLKAVKENYEKGLLISSQSALGSFSLEDVSKLLKRVPAGLRRWTWEEKSRTQGGTPRQWYIENEYHVQNLLYFLLAAVFPDIREEEYTRSVGQKKPRVDLEIPSLKLVIEIKFWYRKDNPQKIIGEIAEDTSLYLAEGSPHEQMIAFIWDDSCRTEEHDLLDSGLKTLPGIFDVVIVSRPGRMADNTSVINEQDNE
;
A
#
# COMPACT_ATOMS: atom_id res chain seq x y z
N SER A 1 27.88 58.07 -25.30
CA SER A 1 26.50 57.52 -25.43
C SER A 1 26.50 56.02 -25.68
N SER A 2 27.27 55.50 -26.65
CA SER A 2 27.23 54.08 -27.06
C SER A 2 27.86 53.04 -26.10
N GLN A 3 28.78 53.43 -25.21
CA GLN A 3 29.40 52.49 -24.24
C GLN A 3 28.51 52.13 -23.04
N ARG A 4 27.57 53.01 -22.62
CA ARG A 4 26.66 52.72 -21.50
C ARG A 4 25.63 51.65 -21.85
N THR A 5 25.16 51.65 -23.10
CA THR A 5 24.17 50.69 -23.60
C THR A 5 24.73 49.25 -23.70
N LEU A 6 26.03 49.10 -23.96
CA LEU A 6 26.69 47.79 -23.97
C LEU A 6 26.90 47.25 -22.56
N ILE A 7 27.24 48.10 -21.57
CA ILE A 7 27.46 47.66 -20.18
C ILE A 7 26.14 47.21 -19.53
N GLU A 8 25.02 47.88 -19.81
CA GLU A 8 23.69 47.44 -19.35
C GLU A 8 23.24 46.13 -20.02
N ALA A 9 23.54 45.94 -21.31
CA ALA A 9 23.28 44.68 -21.99
C ALA A 9 24.12 43.52 -21.40
N TYR A 10 25.39 43.76 -21.06
CA TYR A 10 26.27 42.78 -20.41
C TYR A 10 25.96 42.54 -18.93
N SER A 11 25.38 43.52 -18.22
CA SER A 11 24.98 43.34 -16.82
C SER A 11 23.76 42.42 -16.65
N SER A 12 22.95 42.23 -17.70
CA SER A 12 21.86 41.23 -17.68
C SER A 12 22.37 39.78 -17.75
N TYR A 13 23.64 39.59 -18.17
CA TYR A 13 24.35 38.30 -18.12
C TYR A 13 25.13 38.08 -16.80
N ALA A 14 25.07 39.01 -15.85
CA ALA A 14 26.02 39.09 -14.73
C ALA A 14 25.74 38.19 -13.53
N ASN A 15 24.99 37.08 -13.66
CA ASN A 15 25.04 36.05 -12.63
C ASN A 15 24.86 34.62 -13.19
N PRO A 16 25.95 34.01 -13.69
CA PRO A 16 25.93 32.66 -14.24
C PRO A 16 25.35 31.61 -13.29
N LYS A 17 25.58 31.76 -11.97
CA LYS A 17 25.02 30.85 -10.95
C LYS A 17 23.50 30.94 -10.89
N LYS A 18 22.93 32.16 -10.86
CA LYS A 18 21.49 32.37 -10.83
C LYS A 18 20.80 31.82 -12.08
N ASN A 19 21.43 32.00 -13.24
CA ASN A 19 20.92 31.45 -14.50
C ASN A 19 20.99 29.91 -14.52
N LEU A 20 22.04 29.31 -13.94
CA LEU A 20 22.16 27.87 -13.81
C LEU A 20 21.12 27.28 -12.86
N GLU A 21 20.85 27.94 -11.73
CA GLU A 21 19.80 27.52 -10.77
C GLU A 21 18.41 27.54 -11.40
N ILE A 22 18.08 28.60 -12.15
CA ILE A 22 16.81 28.70 -12.89
C ILE A 22 16.72 27.60 -13.95
N HIS A 23 17.81 27.30 -14.65
CA HIS A 23 17.81 26.24 -15.66
C HIS A 23 17.63 24.86 -15.01
N LEU A 24 18.26 24.61 -13.86
CA LEU A 24 18.11 23.37 -13.09
C LEU A 24 16.68 23.22 -12.53
N SER A 25 16.06 24.30 -12.04
CA SER A 25 14.66 24.23 -11.57
C SER A 25 13.71 23.93 -12.72
N ASN A 26 13.92 24.53 -13.90
CA ASN A 26 13.12 24.27 -15.08
C ASN A 26 13.30 22.84 -15.59
N LEU A 27 14.53 22.30 -15.59
CA LEU A 27 14.79 20.91 -15.96
C LEU A 27 14.12 19.92 -15.00
N LYS A 28 14.14 20.20 -13.69
CA LYS A 28 13.40 19.39 -12.70
C LYS A 28 11.90 19.42 -12.99
N ALA A 29 11.32 20.59 -13.22
CA ALA A 29 9.91 20.73 -13.53
C ALA A 29 9.53 20.01 -14.84
N VAL A 30 10.37 20.08 -15.88
CA VAL A 30 10.17 19.35 -17.14
C VAL A 30 10.24 17.84 -16.93
N LYS A 31 11.21 17.36 -16.16
CA LYS A 31 11.32 15.93 -15.82
C LYS A 31 10.09 15.44 -15.07
N GLU A 32 9.65 16.19 -14.06
CA GLU A 32 8.48 15.87 -13.26
C GLU A 32 7.19 15.88 -14.10
N ASN A 33 7.06 16.85 -15.03
CA ASN A 33 5.95 16.91 -15.97
C ASN A 33 5.95 15.74 -16.97
N TYR A 34 7.13 15.31 -17.42
CA TYR A 34 7.27 14.16 -18.30
C TYR A 34 6.92 12.85 -17.58
N GLU A 35 7.39 12.67 -16.34
CA GLU A 35 7.04 11.52 -15.49
C GLU A 35 5.53 11.49 -15.22
N LYS A 36 4.92 12.62 -14.88
CA LYS A 36 3.46 12.75 -14.77
C LYS A 36 2.75 12.41 -16.09
N GLY A 37 3.25 12.90 -17.22
CA GLY A 37 2.68 12.60 -18.54
C GLY A 37 2.77 11.12 -18.91
N LEU A 38 3.88 10.45 -18.58
CA LEU A 38 4.07 9.02 -18.81
C LEU A 38 3.13 8.19 -17.94
N LEU A 39 2.97 8.56 -16.67
CA LEU A 39 2.00 7.96 -15.74
C LEU A 39 0.57 8.10 -16.27
N ILE A 40 0.16 9.31 -16.67
CA ILE A 40 -1.17 9.58 -17.26
C ILE A 40 -1.38 8.73 -18.52
N SER A 41 -0.37 8.62 -19.39
CA SER A 41 -0.48 7.81 -20.62
C SER A 41 -0.64 6.32 -20.32
N SER A 42 0.07 5.80 -19.31
CA SER A 42 -0.01 4.39 -18.89
C SER A 42 -1.36 4.06 -18.24
N GLN A 43 -1.89 4.97 -17.41
CA GLN A 43 -3.23 4.89 -16.84
C GLN A 43 -4.31 4.95 -17.94
N SER A 44 -4.12 5.78 -18.98
CA SER A 44 -5.07 5.86 -20.09
C SER A 44 -5.11 4.60 -20.97
N ALA A 45 -4.02 3.83 -21.02
CA ALA A 45 -3.95 2.56 -21.77
C ALA A 45 -4.58 1.37 -21.02
N LEU A 46 -4.66 1.43 -19.68
CA LEU A 46 -5.31 0.43 -18.83
C LEU A 46 -6.76 0.82 -18.42
N GLY A 47 -7.21 2.01 -18.78
CA GLY A 47 -8.46 2.61 -18.32
C GLY A 47 -8.27 3.31 -16.97
N SER A 48 -9.06 4.36 -16.70
CA SER A 48 -9.04 5.03 -15.40
C SER A 48 -9.57 4.07 -14.33
N PHE A 49 -8.70 3.58 -13.45
CA PHE A 49 -9.11 2.75 -12.32
C PHE A 49 -9.86 3.60 -11.27
N SER A 50 -10.82 2.98 -10.62
CA SER A 50 -11.62 3.55 -9.53
C SER A 50 -11.37 2.82 -8.21
N LEU A 51 -11.88 3.38 -7.11
CA LEU A 51 -11.87 2.72 -5.80
C LEU A 51 -12.59 1.37 -5.81
N GLU A 52 -13.66 1.26 -6.62
CA GLU A 52 -14.40 0.02 -6.81
C GLU A 52 -13.53 -1.05 -7.49
N ASP A 53 -12.63 -0.66 -8.40
CA ASP A 53 -11.71 -1.61 -9.03
C ASP A 53 -10.66 -2.12 -8.03
N VAL A 54 -10.16 -1.26 -7.14
CA VAL A 54 -9.29 -1.67 -6.02
C VAL A 54 -10.02 -2.67 -5.11
N SER A 55 -11.24 -2.33 -4.67
CA SER A 55 -12.08 -3.22 -3.85
C SER A 55 -12.28 -4.58 -4.54
N LYS A 56 -12.66 -4.59 -5.82
CA LYS A 56 -12.84 -5.81 -6.61
C LYS A 56 -11.55 -6.63 -6.66
N LEU A 57 -10.39 -6.00 -6.88
CA LEU A 57 -9.11 -6.72 -6.91
C LEU A 57 -8.77 -7.34 -5.55
N LEU A 58 -8.94 -6.59 -4.46
CA LEU A 58 -8.71 -7.10 -3.10
C LEU A 58 -9.63 -8.28 -2.76
N LYS A 59 -10.93 -8.21 -3.12
CA LYS A 59 -11.89 -9.31 -2.97
C LYS A 59 -11.52 -10.55 -3.81
N ARG A 60 -10.60 -10.44 -4.76
CA ARG A 60 -10.10 -11.54 -5.59
C ARG A 60 -8.85 -12.21 -5.03
N VAL A 61 -8.27 -11.72 -3.93
CA VAL A 61 -7.15 -12.38 -3.23
C VAL A 61 -7.41 -13.88 -2.99
N PRO A 62 -8.58 -14.34 -2.51
CA PRO A 62 -8.87 -15.77 -2.36
C PRO A 62 -8.69 -16.60 -3.65
N ALA A 63 -8.93 -16.00 -4.83
CA ALA A 63 -8.75 -16.69 -6.10
C ALA A 63 -7.26 -16.93 -6.41
N GLY A 64 -6.40 -15.93 -6.16
CA GLY A 64 -4.94 -16.08 -6.29
C GLY A 64 -4.39 -17.09 -5.27
N LEU A 65 -4.94 -17.06 -4.05
CA LEU A 65 -4.55 -17.97 -2.98
C LEU A 65 -4.85 -19.45 -3.27
N ARG A 66 -5.64 -19.80 -4.30
CA ARG A 66 -5.82 -21.19 -4.78
C ARG A 66 -4.53 -21.81 -5.31
N ARG A 67 -3.62 -20.99 -5.84
CA ARG A 67 -2.33 -21.40 -6.40
C ARG A 67 -1.13 -20.99 -5.54
N TRP A 68 -1.37 -20.42 -4.37
CA TRP A 68 -0.35 -20.17 -3.35
C TRP A 68 0.51 -21.41 -3.06
N THR A 69 1.80 -21.20 -2.83
CA THR A 69 2.75 -22.29 -2.60
C THR A 69 2.58 -22.83 -1.18
N TRP A 70 2.01 -24.04 -1.09
CA TRP A 70 1.87 -24.78 0.15
C TRP A 70 2.00 -26.27 -0.15
N GLU A 71 3.21 -26.81 0.04
CA GLU A 71 3.58 -28.17 -0.34
C GLU A 71 3.89 -28.98 0.92
N GLU A 72 3.15 -30.05 1.16
CA GLU A 72 3.45 -31.04 2.20
C GLU A 72 4.52 -32.04 1.74
N LYS A 73 4.64 -32.24 0.42
CA LYS A 73 5.59 -33.13 -0.23
C LYS A 73 6.16 -32.46 -1.46
N SER A 74 7.40 -32.83 -1.81
CA SER A 74 8.06 -32.29 -2.98
C SER A 74 7.28 -32.63 -4.25
N ARG A 75 7.14 -31.65 -5.13
CA ARG A 75 6.50 -31.81 -6.46
C ARG A 75 7.47 -32.27 -7.54
N THR A 76 8.77 -32.35 -7.24
CA THR A 76 9.82 -32.76 -8.18
C THR A 76 10.76 -33.78 -7.55
N GLN A 77 11.35 -34.65 -8.37
CA GLN A 77 12.32 -35.63 -7.89
C GLN A 77 13.53 -34.91 -7.28
N GLY A 78 13.78 -35.13 -5.98
CA GLY A 78 14.86 -34.47 -5.25
C GLY A 78 14.58 -33.03 -4.79
N GLY A 79 13.39 -32.48 -5.06
CA GLY A 79 13.02 -31.15 -4.58
C GLY A 79 12.72 -31.09 -3.08
N THR A 80 12.81 -29.90 -2.50
CA THR A 80 12.35 -29.61 -1.13
C THR A 80 10.93 -29.02 -1.20
N PRO A 81 9.96 -29.55 -0.43
CA PRO A 81 8.64 -28.92 -0.33
C PRO A 81 8.77 -27.45 0.09
N ARG A 82 7.97 -26.58 -0.52
CA ARG A 82 7.91 -25.15 -0.15
C ARG A 82 6.55 -24.77 0.40
N GLN A 83 6.58 -23.97 1.45
CA GLN A 83 5.42 -23.32 2.04
C GLN A 83 5.73 -21.82 2.14
N TRP A 84 4.84 -20.99 1.60
CA TRP A 84 4.93 -19.54 1.72
C TRP A 84 4.01 -19.12 2.86
N TYR A 85 4.60 -18.65 3.95
CA TYR A 85 3.90 -18.36 5.19
C TYR A 85 3.34 -16.93 5.20
N ILE A 86 2.14 -16.75 5.75
CA ILE A 86 1.50 -15.44 6.01
C ILE A 86 1.15 -15.44 7.49
N GLU A 87 1.97 -14.78 8.31
CA GLU A 87 1.96 -14.92 9.77
C GLU A 87 1.74 -13.59 10.49
N ASN A 88 1.77 -12.49 9.75
CA ASN A 88 1.64 -11.14 10.27
C ASN A 88 1.21 -10.17 9.16
N GLU A 89 0.96 -8.92 9.54
CA GLU A 89 0.51 -7.82 8.67
C GLU A 89 1.49 -7.54 7.53
N TYR A 90 2.80 -7.57 7.79
CA TYR A 90 3.82 -7.33 6.76
C TYR A 90 3.77 -8.37 5.62
N HIS A 91 3.46 -9.64 5.92
CA HIS A 91 3.33 -10.66 4.88
C HIS A 91 2.09 -10.40 4.01
N VAL A 92 1.00 -9.93 4.62
CA VAL A 92 -0.22 -9.53 3.90
C VAL A 92 0.05 -8.28 3.06
N GLN A 93 0.74 -7.28 3.61
CA GLN A 93 1.16 -6.08 2.89
C GLN A 93 1.99 -6.42 1.64
N ASN A 94 2.99 -7.30 1.77
CA ASN A 94 3.79 -7.73 0.63
C ASN A 94 2.94 -8.44 -0.45
N LEU A 95 1.98 -9.28 -0.03
CA LEU A 95 1.05 -9.94 -0.95
C LEU A 95 0.18 -8.91 -1.70
N LEU A 96 -0.38 -7.93 -0.99
CA LEU A 96 -1.24 -6.91 -1.59
C LEU A 96 -0.44 -5.96 -2.48
N TYR A 97 0.78 -5.58 -2.08
CA TYR A 97 1.68 -4.79 -2.92
C TYR A 97 1.98 -5.52 -4.23
N PHE A 98 2.33 -6.82 -4.17
CA PHE A 98 2.56 -7.63 -5.37
C PHE A 98 1.34 -7.67 -6.30
N LEU A 99 0.13 -7.79 -5.75
CA LEU A 99 -1.11 -7.80 -6.52
C LEU A 99 -1.39 -6.44 -7.18
N LEU A 100 -1.22 -5.35 -6.44
CA LEU A 100 -1.67 -4.02 -6.82
C LEU A 100 -0.63 -3.26 -7.67
N ALA A 101 0.68 -3.43 -7.42
CA ALA A 101 1.73 -2.73 -8.16
C ALA A 101 1.74 -3.07 -9.66
N ALA A 102 1.18 -4.22 -10.05
CA ALA A 102 0.99 -4.57 -11.46
C ALA A 102 -0.10 -3.74 -12.16
N VAL A 103 -1.00 -3.11 -11.39
CA VAL A 103 -2.19 -2.41 -11.87
C VAL A 103 -2.11 -0.90 -11.59
N PHE A 104 -1.51 -0.51 -10.47
CA PHE A 104 -1.41 0.86 -9.97
C PHE A 104 0.07 1.26 -9.91
N PRO A 105 0.64 1.86 -10.98
CA PRO A 105 2.06 2.22 -11.02
C PRO A 105 2.51 3.23 -9.97
N ASP A 106 1.56 3.98 -9.40
CA ASP A 106 1.80 4.98 -8.36
C ASP A 106 1.53 4.46 -6.95
N ILE A 107 1.24 3.16 -6.77
CA ILE A 107 1.15 2.57 -5.43
C ILE A 107 2.47 2.78 -4.68
N ARG A 108 2.37 3.18 -3.41
CA ARG A 108 3.53 3.36 -2.55
C ARG A 108 3.38 2.52 -1.29
N GLU A 109 4.47 1.86 -0.95
CA GLU A 109 4.79 1.48 0.42
C GLU A 109 5.53 2.65 1.09
N GLU A 110 5.58 2.69 2.42
CA GLU A 110 6.32 3.72 3.16
C GLU A 110 7.77 3.90 2.64
N GLU A 111 8.19 5.15 2.38
CA GLU A 111 9.62 5.48 2.26
C GLU A 111 10.24 5.66 3.66
N TYR A 112 11.29 4.89 3.97
CA TYR A 112 12.19 5.08 5.12
C TYR A 112 12.96 6.41 5.06
N THR A 113 12.30 7.55 5.08
CA THR A 113 13.00 8.83 5.20
C THR A 113 13.27 9.14 6.66
N ARG A 114 14.54 9.43 6.98
CA ARG A 114 14.98 9.85 8.32
C ARG A 114 14.13 11.03 8.78
N SER A 115 13.45 10.87 9.92
CA SER A 115 12.55 11.88 10.47
C SER A 115 13.27 13.23 10.63
N VAL A 116 12.77 14.26 9.95
CA VAL A 116 13.01 15.65 10.35
C VAL A 116 11.68 16.20 10.82
N GLY A 117 11.39 16.06 12.11
CA GLY A 117 10.32 16.79 12.83
C GLY A 117 8.87 16.46 12.47
N GLN A 118 8.08 16.13 13.50
CA GLN A 118 6.66 15.71 13.46
C GLN A 118 6.39 14.45 12.63
N LYS A 119 6.32 13.32 13.34
CA LYS A 119 6.09 11.96 12.83
C LYS A 119 4.87 11.96 11.90
N LYS A 120 5.09 11.82 10.59
CA LYS A 120 3.99 11.53 9.67
C LYS A 120 3.41 10.16 10.05
N PRO A 121 2.09 10.02 10.18
CA PRO A 121 1.45 8.72 10.32
C PRO A 121 1.90 7.78 9.21
N ARG A 122 2.26 6.55 9.57
CA ARG A 122 2.74 5.53 8.64
C ARG A 122 1.54 4.71 8.19
N VAL A 123 1.10 4.93 6.95
CA VAL A 123 0.07 4.11 6.29
C VAL A 123 0.70 2.85 5.70
N ASP A 124 -0.05 1.75 5.62
CA ASP A 124 0.46 0.50 5.07
C ASP A 124 0.69 0.57 3.56
N LEU A 125 -0.34 0.92 2.80
CA LEU A 125 -0.28 1.13 1.35
C LEU A 125 -1.11 2.35 0.97
N GLU A 126 -0.60 3.18 0.06
CA GLU A 126 -1.34 4.31 -0.51
C GLU A 126 -1.38 4.25 -2.04
N ILE A 127 -2.51 4.66 -2.62
CA ILE A 127 -2.67 4.89 -4.07
C ILE A 127 -3.00 6.39 -4.26
N PRO A 128 -1.97 7.24 -4.46
CA PRO A 128 -2.11 8.69 -4.50
C PRO A 128 -3.10 9.19 -5.56
N SER A 129 -3.14 8.58 -6.76
CA SER A 129 -4.08 8.98 -7.80
C SER A 129 -5.54 8.80 -7.40
N LEU A 130 -5.81 7.95 -6.40
CA LEU A 130 -7.15 7.69 -5.87
C LEU A 130 -7.38 8.32 -4.49
N LYS A 131 -6.39 9.03 -3.94
CA LYS A 131 -6.40 9.54 -2.55
C LYS A 131 -6.82 8.46 -1.53
N LEU A 132 -6.37 7.23 -1.79
CA LEU A 132 -6.79 6.03 -1.08
C LEU A 132 -5.66 5.50 -0.20
N VAL A 133 -6.01 5.16 1.04
CA VAL A 133 -5.21 4.31 1.93
C VAL A 133 -5.81 2.90 1.95
N ILE A 134 -4.96 1.88 1.90
CA ILE A 134 -5.35 0.50 2.16
C ILE A 134 -4.70 0.11 3.49
N GLU A 135 -5.51 0.02 4.53
CA GLU A 135 -5.05 -0.33 5.88
C GLU A 135 -5.16 -1.84 6.08
N ILE A 136 -4.12 -2.47 6.61
CA ILE A 136 -3.97 -3.91 6.64
C ILE A 136 -3.92 -4.39 8.08
N LYS A 137 -4.92 -5.16 8.50
CA LYS A 137 -4.94 -5.79 9.83
C LYS A 137 -4.86 -7.29 9.76
N PHE A 138 -4.07 -7.87 10.66
CA PHE A 138 -4.00 -9.31 10.84
C PHE A 138 -4.82 -9.69 12.07
N TRP A 139 -5.95 -10.34 11.85
CA TRP A 139 -6.84 -10.77 12.91
C TRP A 139 -6.41 -12.10 13.50
N TYR A 140 -5.46 -12.01 14.43
CA TYR A 140 -4.90 -13.16 15.13
C TYR A 140 -5.96 -13.96 15.89
N ARG A 141 -5.69 -15.24 16.12
CA ARG A 141 -6.57 -16.16 16.86
C ARG A 141 -6.99 -15.66 18.24
N LYS A 142 -6.06 -15.00 18.94
CA LYS A 142 -6.24 -14.46 20.29
C LYS A 142 -7.02 -13.14 20.34
N ASP A 143 -7.19 -12.48 19.19
CA ASP A 143 -7.75 -11.14 19.14
C ASP A 143 -9.28 -11.17 19.07
N ASN A 144 -9.90 -10.29 19.85
CA ASN A 144 -11.33 -10.02 19.80
C ASN A 144 -11.65 -9.03 18.65
N PRO A 145 -12.75 -9.20 17.89
CA PRO A 145 -13.27 -8.20 16.95
C PRO A 145 -13.19 -6.73 17.40
N GLN A 146 -13.52 -6.43 18.66
CA GLN A 146 -13.49 -5.05 19.18
C GLN A 146 -12.09 -4.42 19.10
N LYS A 147 -11.02 -5.22 19.21
CA LYS A 147 -9.65 -4.73 19.05
C LYS A 147 -9.44 -4.24 17.61
N ILE A 148 -9.80 -5.07 16.63
CA ILE A 148 -9.67 -4.75 15.20
C ILE A 148 -10.50 -3.52 14.84
N ILE A 149 -11.72 -3.40 15.37
CA ILE A 149 -12.56 -2.21 15.18
C ILE A 149 -11.89 -0.95 15.76
N GLY A 150 -11.35 -1.04 16.97
CA GLY A 150 -10.68 0.08 17.63
C GLY A 150 -9.45 0.55 16.87
N GLU A 151 -8.60 -0.37 16.43
CA GLU A 151 -7.40 -0.06 15.65
C GLU A 151 -7.78 0.60 14.32
N ILE A 152 -8.71 0.02 13.55
CA ILE A 152 -9.15 0.60 12.27
C ILE A 152 -9.79 1.99 12.47
N ALA A 153 -10.55 2.21 13.54
CA ALA A 153 -11.14 3.52 13.82
C ALA A 153 -10.07 4.58 14.16
N GLU A 154 -9.04 4.20 14.90
CA GLU A 154 -7.88 5.06 15.21
C GLU A 154 -7.13 5.42 13.92
N ASP A 155 -6.83 4.42 13.09
CA ASP A 155 -6.13 4.59 11.81
C ASP A 155 -6.92 5.47 10.84
N THR A 156 -8.23 5.22 10.69
CA THR A 156 -9.11 6.04 9.85
C THR A 156 -9.06 7.51 10.28
N SER A 157 -9.17 7.77 11.60
CA SER A 157 -9.16 9.12 12.16
C SER A 157 -7.81 9.81 11.93
N LEU A 158 -6.72 9.06 12.01
CA LEU A 158 -5.36 9.57 11.84
C LEU A 158 -5.05 9.88 10.37
N TYR A 159 -5.43 8.99 9.45
CA TYR A 159 -5.10 9.11 8.03
C TYR A 159 -6.04 10.01 7.26
N LEU A 160 -7.28 10.20 7.72
CA LEU A 160 -8.27 11.07 7.07
C LEU A 160 -8.48 12.38 7.84
N ALA A 161 -7.55 12.72 8.74
CA ALA A 161 -7.55 13.99 9.45
C ALA A 161 -7.51 15.18 8.48
N GLU A 162 -8.01 16.34 8.93
CA GLU A 162 -8.02 17.57 8.14
C GLU A 162 -6.61 17.93 7.64
N GLY A 163 -6.49 18.17 6.33
CA GLY A 163 -5.21 18.45 5.67
C GLY A 163 -4.45 17.20 5.18
N SER A 164 -4.98 15.99 5.41
CA SER A 164 -4.46 14.77 4.80
C SER A 164 -4.60 14.79 3.26
N PRO A 165 -3.64 14.22 2.51
CA PRO A 165 -3.81 13.98 1.08
C PRO A 165 -4.79 12.83 0.76
N HIS A 166 -5.23 12.08 1.77
CA HIS A 166 -6.13 10.94 1.64
C HIS A 166 -7.56 11.33 1.99
N GLU A 167 -8.52 10.78 1.25
CA GLU A 167 -9.96 11.03 1.44
C GLU A 167 -10.72 9.76 1.82
N GLN A 168 -10.21 8.59 1.42
CA GLN A 168 -10.89 7.32 1.62
C GLN A 168 -9.92 6.23 2.05
N MET A 169 -10.46 5.24 2.75
CA MET A 169 -9.71 4.07 3.23
C MET A 169 -10.44 2.78 2.85
N ILE A 170 -9.69 1.75 2.47
CA ILE A 170 -10.18 0.37 2.44
C ILE A 170 -9.47 -0.41 3.54
N ALA A 171 -10.24 -1.01 4.46
CA ALA A 171 -9.67 -1.90 5.46
C ALA A 171 -9.57 -3.32 4.88
N PHE A 172 -8.36 -3.87 4.81
CA PHE A 172 -8.12 -5.26 4.45
C PHE A 172 -7.78 -6.06 5.70
N ILE A 173 -8.60 -7.05 6.04
CA ILE A 173 -8.45 -7.86 7.24
C ILE A 173 -8.11 -9.29 6.85
N TRP A 174 -6.92 -9.73 7.23
CA TRP A 174 -6.56 -11.15 7.14
C TRP A 174 -7.04 -11.89 8.38
N ASP A 175 -8.02 -12.77 8.21
CA ASP A 175 -8.55 -13.59 9.29
C ASP A 175 -7.84 -14.94 9.36
N ASP A 176 -6.93 -15.04 10.32
CA ASP A 176 -6.09 -16.22 10.51
C ASP A 176 -6.87 -17.43 11.07
N SER A 177 -8.04 -17.20 11.67
CA SER A 177 -8.84 -18.26 12.30
C SER A 177 -10.05 -18.71 11.51
N CYS A 178 -10.28 -18.13 10.32
CA CYS A 178 -11.37 -18.52 9.43
C CYS A 178 -12.78 -18.38 10.07
N ARG A 179 -12.99 -17.30 10.84
CA ARG A 179 -14.23 -16.93 11.55
C ARG A 179 -15.28 -16.34 10.61
N THR A 180 -15.59 -17.07 9.53
CA THR A 180 -16.47 -16.57 8.45
C THR A 180 -17.84 -16.11 8.94
N GLU A 181 -18.33 -16.65 10.05
CA GLU A 181 -19.57 -16.27 10.73
C GLU A 181 -19.53 -14.88 11.37
N GLU A 182 -18.34 -14.34 11.66
CA GLU A 182 -18.17 -13.01 12.26
C GLU A 182 -17.92 -11.92 11.18
N HIS A 183 -17.64 -12.32 9.94
CA HIS A 183 -17.23 -11.39 8.87
C HIS A 183 -18.30 -10.36 8.55
N ASP A 184 -19.56 -10.77 8.38
CA ASP A 184 -20.66 -9.87 8.01
C ASP A 184 -20.91 -8.79 9.09
N LEU A 185 -20.80 -9.18 10.36
CA LEU A 185 -20.97 -8.25 11.48
C LEU A 185 -19.80 -7.27 11.58
N LEU A 186 -18.57 -7.75 11.37
CA LEU A 186 -17.38 -6.90 11.39
C LEU A 186 -17.37 -5.93 10.20
N ASP A 187 -17.67 -6.42 9.00
CA ASP A 187 -17.79 -5.62 7.77
C ASP A 187 -18.84 -4.50 7.93
N SER A 188 -20.05 -4.85 8.35
CA SER A 188 -21.13 -3.89 8.54
C SER A 188 -20.83 -2.86 9.62
N GLY A 189 -20.19 -3.27 10.73
CA GLY A 189 -19.77 -2.36 11.80
C GLY A 189 -18.72 -1.36 11.33
N LEU A 190 -17.67 -1.84 10.66
CA LEU A 190 -16.59 -0.99 10.16
C LEU A 190 -17.06 -0.03 9.06
N LYS A 191 -17.97 -0.45 8.17
CA LYS A 191 -18.54 0.43 7.13
C LYS A 191 -19.35 1.61 7.67
N THR A 192 -19.67 1.64 8.96
CA THR A 192 -20.29 2.82 9.60
C THR A 192 -19.28 3.95 9.90
N LEU A 193 -17.98 3.65 9.89
CA LEU A 193 -16.93 4.63 10.17
C LEU A 193 -16.76 5.59 8.98
N PRO A 194 -16.74 6.93 9.21
CA PRO A 194 -16.57 7.90 8.14
C PRO A 194 -15.26 7.69 7.37
N GLY A 195 -15.33 7.75 6.04
CA GLY A 195 -14.17 7.62 5.17
C GLY A 195 -13.76 6.18 4.83
N ILE A 196 -14.35 5.16 5.47
CA ILE A 196 -14.21 3.78 5.01
C ILE A 196 -15.04 3.58 3.74
N PHE A 197 -14.37 3.35 2.61
CA PHE A 197 -14.98 3.03 1.34
C PHE A 197 -15.47 1.58 1.30
N ASP A 198 -14.62 0.65 1.76
CA ASP A 198 -14.96 -0.77 1.80
C ASP A 198 -14.14 -1.51 2.86
N VAL A 199 -14.62 -2.71 3.21
CA VAL A 199 -13.94 -3.63 4.11
C VAL A 199 -13.82 -4.96 3.38
N VAL A 200 -12.60 -5.50 3.34
CA VAL A 200 -12.29 -6.75 2.66
C VAL A 200 -11.70 -7.71 3.67
N ILE A 201 -12.49 -8.70 4.06
CA ILE A 201 -12.05 -9.73 5.00
C ILE A 201 -11.72 -11.00 4.22
N VAL A 202 -10.51 -11.52 4.41
CA VAL A 202 -10.02 -12.73 3.74
C VAL A 202 -9.52 -13.72 4.79
N SER A 203 -10.17 -14.86 4.88
CA SER A 203 -9.69 -15.95 5.72
C SER A 203 -8.46 -16.63 5.14
N ARG A 204 -7.54 -17.03 6.02
CA ARG A 204 -6.44 -17.95 5.67
C ARG A 204 -6.99 -19.19 4.95
N PRO A 205 -6.44 -19.61 3.80
CA PRO A 205 -6.89 -20.82 3.14
C PRO A 205 -6.71 -22.04 4.02
N GLY A 206 -7.74 -22.90 4.11
CA GLY A 206 -7.71 -24.07 5.01
C GLY A 206 -6.56 -25.05 4.77
N ARG A 207 -5.96 -25.07 3.56
CA ARG A 207 -4.77 -25.89 3.27
C ARG A 207 -3.49 -25.39 3.96
N MET A 208 -3.44 -24.13 4.39
CA MET A 208 -2.31 -23.58 5.13
C MET A 208 -2.41 -24.04 6.59
N ALA A 209 -2.28 -25.35 6.83
CA ALA A 209 -2.46 -25.93 8.15
C ALA A 209 -1.53 -25.25 9.19
N ASP A 210 -2.06 -25.11 10.40
CA ASP A 210 -1.38 -24.45 11.50
C ASP A 210 -0.21 -25.34 11.99
N ASN A 211 1.04 -24.90 11.76
CA ASN A 211 2.22 -25.61 12.24
C ASN A 211 2.56 -25.29 13.72
N THR A 212 1.74 -24.50 14.42
CA THR A 212 2.00 -24.11 15.82
C THR A 212 2.09 -25.32 16.77
N SER A 213 1.49 -26.46 16.44
CA SER A 213 1.65 -27.70 17.20
C SER A 213 2.95 -28.48 16.92
N VAL A 214 3.62 -28.23 15.78
CA VAL A 214 4.84 -28.97 15.39
C VAL A 214 6.10 -28.36 16.01
N ILE A 215 6.07 -27.06 16.31
CA ILE A 215 7.21 -26.36 16.93
C ILE A 215 7.33 -26.70 18.43
N ASN A 216 6.21 -26.93 19.12
CA ASN A 216 6.21 -27.23 20.56
C ASN A 216 6.64 -28.68 20.92
N GLU A 217 6.74 -29.59 19.94
CA GLU A 217 7.25 -30.95 20.16
C GLU A 217 8.77 -31.05 20.00
N GLN A 218 9.41 -30.12 19.28
CA GLN A 218 10.87 -30.13 19.09
C GLN A 218 11.65 -29.41 20.20
N ASP A 219 10.98 -28.62 21.04
CA ASP A 219 11.58 -27.97 22.22
C ASP A 219 11.40 -28.77 23.52
N ASN A 220 10.81 -29.98 23.45
CA ASN A 220 10.58 -30.88 24.60
C ASN A 220 11.34 -32.23 24.52
N GLU A 221 12.29 -32.38 23.59
CA GLU A 221 13.31 -33.46 23.58
C GLU A 221 14.71 -32.92 23.90
#